data_AF-A0A9P8F834-F1
#
_entry.id   AF-A0A9P8F834-F1
#
_cell.length_a   1.000
_cell.length_b   1.000
_cell.length_c   1.000
_cell.angle_alpha   90.00
_cell.angle_beta   90.00
_cell.angle_gamma   90.00
#
_symmetry.space_group_name_H-M   'P 1'
#
loop_
_entity.id
_entity.type
_entity.pdbx_description
1 polymer ?
#
loop_
_entity_poly.entity_id
_entity_poly.type
_entity_poly.pdbx_seq_one_letter_code
_entity_poly.pdbx_strand_id
1 'polypeptide(L)'
;IASCSPDENQDLFRAALTSLGALGIITEVEFEMTHATNIEWEQTLKPLDWVLSRWDKDLWTNKEFTRVWWLPYMKRAIVWSASKTDKPERPPVSSWYGGSVGFHTYHILLWISNYIPRILPAIEWFVFGMQYGFSDNAVTSGIEPQRTGLLMNCLYSQFVNEWALPLEKGPEAITRMSAWINGEEGSGIPFSNKGLYVHAPVEVRVSDTSRVQPRPWMDNTNPNGPTLYLNATLYRPFLKDPPCHERYYEAFEYLMKELGGKPHWAKNFSTVTHDDLQNMFGDNLTSFLRVRNEVDPDGVFLGAWHRRYLLPADTPRFACEEREFARTKAADGGKNWFGDLTSHPRTADEKTALLSTEQGPNHDDLEDARRFRETSAESLFGTKVFDKM
;
A
#
# COMPACT_ATOMS: atom_id res chain seq x y z
N ILE A 1 -25.66 14.04 -3.95
CA ILE A 1 -24.77 14.10 -2.77
C ILE A 1 -25.48 13.35 -1.67
N ALA A 2 -24.83 12.34 -1.10
CA ALA A 2 -25.37 11.53 0.00
C ALA A 2 -24.40 11.64 1.19
N SER A 3 -24.94 11.66 2.40
CA SER A 3 -24.20 11.55 3.66
C SER A 3 -24.21 10.10 4.14
N CYS A 4 -23.22 9.74 4.94
CA CYS A 4 -23.15 8.47 5.65
C CYS A 4 -22.22 8.61 6.86
N SER A 5 -22.45 7.80 7.88
CA SER A 5 -21.71 7.77 9.14
C SER A 5 -21.75 6.35 9.72
N PRO A 6 -21.10 6.07 10.86
CA PRO A 6 -21.26 4.78 11.54
C PRO A 6 -22.71 4.41 11.84
N ASP A 7 -23.56 5.41 12.10
CA ASP A 7 -24.95 5.24 12.56
C ASP A 7 -26.00 5.55 11.47
N GLU A 8 -25.59 6.16 10.35
CA GLU A 8 -26.46 6.55 9.24
C GLU A 8 -25.92 6.02 7.91
N ASN A 9 -26.76 5.30 7.15
CA ASN A 9 -26.38 4.72 5.85
C ASN A 9 -25.06 3.91 5.94
N GLN A 10 -25.03 3.00 6.92
CA GLN A 10 -23.82 2.29 7.33
C GLN A 10 -23.17 1.49 6.20
N ASP A 11 -23.96 0.91 5.28
CA ASP A 11 -23.43 0.19 4.12
C ASP A 11 -22.61 1.10 3.20
N LEU A 12 -23.13 2.30 2.91
CA LEU A 12 -22.40 3.32 2.15
C LEU A 12 -21.17 3.78 2.92
N PHE A 13 -21.29 3.99 4.23
CA PHE A 13 -20.15 4.39 5.07
C PHE A 13 -19.02 3.36 5.03
N ARG A 14 -19.33 2.08 5.23
CA ARG A 14 -18.37 0.97 5.16
C ARG A 14 -17.74 0.81 3.78
N ALA A 15 -18.47 1.11 2.71
CA ALA A 15 -17.91 1.14 1.36
C ALA A 15 -17.01 2.37 1.17
N ALA A 16 -17.42 3.54 1.65
CA ALA A 16 -16.73 4.81 1.48
C ALA A 16 -15.39 4.89 2.25
N LEU A 17 -15.29 4.26 3.43
CA LEU A 17 -14.06 4.19 4.22
C LEU A 17 -12.87 3.63 3.41
N THR A 18 -13.13 2.68 2.52
CA THR A 18 -12.15 2.17 1.53
C THR A 18 -12.81 2.10 0.15
N SER A 19 -13.08 3.27 -0.44
CA SER A 19 -13.83 3.38 -1.70
C SER A 19 -13.07 2.92 -2.94
N LEU A 20 -11.73 2.93 -2.88
CA LEU A 20 -10.83 2.70 -4.01
C LEU A 20 -11.08 3.63 -5.22
N GLY A 21 -11.85 4.71 -5.03
CA GLY A 21 -12.28 5.57 -6.12
C GLY A 21 -13.43 5.01 -6.96
N ALA A 22 -14.04 3.88 -6.59
CA ALA A 22 -15.05 3.19 -7.39
C ALA A 22 -16.50 3.66 -7.14
N LEU A 23 -16.75 4.37 -6.03
CA LEU A 23 -18.10 4.79 -5.61
C LEU A 23 -18.49 6.18 -6.11
N GLY A 24 -17.50 7.04 -6.34
CA GLY A 24 -17.68 8.46 -6.58
C GLY A 24 -16.65 9.34 -5.89
N ILE A 25 -16.92 10.63 -5.86
CA ILE A 25 -16.05 11.64 -5.28
C ILE A 25 -16.49 11.93 -3.84
N ILE A 26 -15.58 11.76 -2.89
CA ILE A 26 -15.76 12.20 -1.51
C ILE A 26 -15.53 13.70 -1.46
N THR A 27 -16.57 14.49 -1.18
CA THR A 27 -16.52 15.95 -1.17
C THR A 27 -16.23 16.54 0.21
N GLU A 28 -16.52 15.79 1.28
CA GLU A 28 -16.35 16.21 2.67
C GLU A 28 -16.05 14.98 3.55
N VAL A 29 -15.18 15.15 4.55
CA VAL A 29 -14.83 14.13 5.55
C VAL A 29 -14.68 14.80 6.91
N GLU A 30 -15.29 14.20 7.94
CA GLU A 30 -15.06 14.56 9.33
C GLU A 30 -14.06 13.58 9.97
N PHE A 31 -13.08 14.09 10.71
CA PHE A 31 -12.07 13.30 11.40
C PHE A 31 -12.17 13.51 12.92
N GLU A 32 -12.10 12.44 13.69
CA GLU A 32 -11.85 12.52 15.13
C GLU A 32 -10.42 12.97 15.39
N MET A 33 -10.26 14.04 16.18
CA MET A 33 -8.96 14.66 16.45
C MET A 33 -8.45 14.32 17.85
N THR A 34 -7.13 14.21 18.00
CA THR A 34 -6.45 14.08 19.30
C THR A 34 -5.61 15.33 19.61
N HIS A 35 -5.16 15.46 20.86
CA HIS A 35 -4.29 16.57 21.25
C HIS A 35 -2.96 16.53 20.50
N ALA A 36 -2.52 17.70 20.03
CA ALA A 36 -1.18 17.86 19.47
C ALA A 36 -0.13 17.64 20.57
N THR A 37 0.93 16.91 20.24
CA THR A 37 2.01 16.57 21.18
C THR A 37 3.34 16.42 20.43
N ASN A 38 4.45 16.44 21.17
CA ASN A 38 5.75 16.04 20.66
C ASN A 38 5.92 14.54 20.80
N ILE A 39 6.86 13.97 20.04
CA ILE A 39 7.32 12.60 20.24
C ILE A 39 8.81 12.59 20.54
N GLU A 40 9.21 11.77 21.49
CA GLU A 40 10.61 11.43 21.74
C GLU A 40 10.88 10.09 21.07
N TRP A 41 11.71 10.12 20.02
CA TRP A 41 12.02 8.94 19.22
C TRP A 41 13.48 8.53 19.37
N GLU A 42 13.70 7.24 19.24
CA GLU A 42 15.01 6.61 19.22
C GLU A 42 15.07 5.61 18.07
N GLN A 43 16.20 5.60 17.39
CA GLN A 43 16.52 4.69 16.31
C GLN A 43 17.78 3.91 16.67
N THR A 44 17.72 2.58 16.61
CA THR A 44 18.85 1.71 16.94
C THR A 44 19.09 0.64 15.88
N LEU A 45 20.35 0.35 15.57
CA LEU A 45 20.70 -0.80 14.72
C LEU A 45 20.79 -2.08 15.57
N LYS A 46 20.07 -3.13 15.19
CA LYS A 46 20.01 -4.41 15.92
C LYS A 46 20.26 -5.60 14.98
N PRO A 47 20.83 -6.72 15.48
CA PRO A 47 20.83 -7.99 14.75
C PRO A 47 19.41 -8.44 14.44
N LEU A 48 19.21 -9.12 13.30
CA LEU A 48 17.90 -9.65 12.92
C LEU A 48 17.38 -10.64 13.97
N ASP A 49 18.24 -11.53 14.48
CA ASP A 49 17.87 -12.51 15.51
C ASP A 49 17.35 -11.83 16.79
N TRP A 50 17.87 -10.65 17.12
CA TRP A 50 17.36 -9.87 18.25
C TRP A 50 15.92 -9.43 18.00
N VAL A 51 15.62 -8.92 16.81
CA VAL A 51 14.26 -8.49 16.41
C VAL A 51 13.30 -9.67 16.47
N LEU A 52 13.67 -10.79 15.87
CA LEU A 52 12.86 -12.01 15.86
C LEU A 52 12.62 -12.53 17.29
N SER A 53 13.65 -12.52 18.15
CA SER A 53 13.53 -13.00 19.55
C SER A 53 12.62 -12.15 20.44
N ARG A 54 12.29 -10.92 20.02
CA ARG A 54 11.42 -9.97 20.75
C ARG A 54 10.07 -9.77 20.08
N TRP A 55 9.85 -10.36 18.91
CA TRP A 55 8.65 -10.15 18.09
C TRP A 55 7.36 -10.36 18.89
N ASP A 56 7.26 -11.50 19.58
CA ASP A 56 6.08 -11.86 20.39
C ASP A 56 6.18 -11.39 21.86
N LYS A 57 7.16 -10.53 22.16
CA LYS A 57 7.38 -10.00 23.52
C LYS A 57 6.94 -8.55 23.57
N ASP A 58 7.88 -7.65 23.33
CA ASP A 58 7.71 -6.22 23.58
C ASP A 58 8.19 -5.33 22.44
N LEU A 59 8.64 -5.91 21.32
CA LEU A 59 9.10 -5.13 20.16
C LEU A 59 8.05 -4.08 19.73
N TRP A 60 6.78 -4.47 19.71
CA TRP A 60 5.67 -3.65 19.21
C TRP A 60 4.94 -2.86 20.30
N THR A 61 5.11 -3.23 21.56
CA THR A 61 4.31 -2.72 22.68
C THR A 61 5.11 -1.88 23.67
N ASN A 62 6.45 -1.86 23.57
CA ASN A 62 7.31 -1.07 24.45
C ASN A 62 7.08 0.45 24.26
N LYS A 63 6.88 0.90 23.02
CA LYS A 63 6.52 2.29 22.69
C LYS A 63 5.30 2.34 21.77
N GLU A 64 4.60 3.47 21.79
CA GLU A 64 3.35 3.68 21.04
C GLU A 64 3.56 3.59 19.52
N PHE A 65 4.70 4.10 19.03
CA PHE A 65 5.06 4.03 17.62
C PHE A 65 6.33 3.20 17.45
N THR A 66 6.28 2.16 16.63
CA THR A 66 7.45 1.31 16.32
C THR A 66 7.48 0.99 14.82
N ARG A 67 8.65 1.12 14.20
CA ARG A 67 8.94 0.75 12.82
C ARG A 67 10.24 -0.01 12.76
N VAL A 68 10.31 -1.03 11.91
CA VAL A 68 11.54 -1.79 11.69
C VAL A 68 11.90 -1.75 10.21
N TRP A 69 13.13 -1.38 9.88
CA TRP A 69 13.67 -1.46 8.53
C TRP A 69 14.66 -2.61 8.48
N TRP A 70 14.25 -3.72 7.89
CA TRP A 70 15.06 -4.93 7.77
C TRP A 70 16.03 -4.81 6.59
N LEU A 71 17.32 -5.07 6.84
CA LEU A 71 18.42 -5.04 5.88
C LEU A 71 18.83 -6.49 5.53
N PRO A 72 18.37 -7.06 4.40
CA PRO A 72 18.47 -8.50 4.15
C PRO A 72 19.89 -9.06 4.14
N TYR A 73 20.82 -8.37 3.47
CA TYR A 73 22.22 -8.83 3.34
C TYR A 73 23.02 -8.75 4.62
N MET A 74 22.69 -7.80 5.48
CA MET A 74 23.43 -7.57 6.71
C MET A 74 22.92 -8.41 7.87
N LYS A 75 21.77 -9.10 7.70
CA LYS A 75 21.04 -9.76 8.80
C LYS A 75 20.89 -8.83 10.01
N ARG A 76 20.57 -7.56 9.73
CA ARG A 76 20.34 -6.51 10.71
C ARG A 76 19.03 -5.81 10.41
N ALA A 77 18.52 -5.09 11.38
CA ALA A 77 17.41 -4.20 11.19
C ALA A 77 17.60 -2.92 12.00
N ILE A 78 17.08 -1.83 11.47
CA ILE A 78 16.99 -0.56 12.17
C ILE A 78 15.64 -0.54 12.87
N VAL A 79 15.65 -0.40 14.19
CA VAL A 79 14.46 -0.31 15.03
C VAL A 79 14.26 1.14 15.41
N TRP A 80 13.23 1.78 14.86
CA TRP A 80 12.79 3.12 15.24
C TRP A 80 11.58 3.00 16.17
N SER A 81 11.61 3.72 17.28
CA SER A 81 10.53 3.68 18.28
C SER A 81 10.33 5.05 18.94
N ALA A 82 9.08 5.44 19.20
CA ALA A 82 8.75 6.73 19.78
C ALA A 82 7.56 6.70 20.74
N SER A 83 7.59 7.60 21.72
CA SER A 83 6.49 7.85 22.66
C SER A 83 6.15 9.33 22.70
N LYS A 84 4.89 9.66 22.96
CA LYS A 84 4.45 11.05 23.19
C LYS A 84 5.19 11.67 24.37
N THR A 85 5.44 12.98 24.30
CA THR A 85 6.21 13.70 25.31
C THR A 85 5.86 15.18 25.33
N ASP A 86 6.03 15.81 26.50
CA ASP A 86 5.92 17.26 26.68
C ASP A 86 7.29 17.95 26.77
N LYS A 87 8.37 17.19 26.58
CA LYS A 87 9.73 17.72 26.56
C LYS A 87 9.91 18.73 25.42
N PRO A 88 10.79 19.74 25.61
CA PRO A 88 11.12 20.68 24.54
C PRO A 88 11.78 19.96 23.37
N GLU A 89 11.60 20.51 22.17
CA GLU A 89 12.17 19.98 20.93
C GLU A 89 13.70 19.88 21.02
N ARG A 90 14.22 18.78 20.47
CA ARG A 90 15.65 18.48 20.38
C ARG A 90 15.89 17.83 19.02
N PRO A 91 16.50 18.54 18.06
CA PRO A 91 16.74 17.96 16.75
C PRO A 91 17.70 16.77 16.85
N PRO A 92 17.56 15.77 15.96
CA PRO A 92 18.53 14.70 15.88
C PRO A 92 19.91 15.22 15.44
N VAL A 93 20.95 14.45 15.76
CA VAL A 93 22.30 14.74 15.26
C VAL A 93 22.30 14.56 13.74
N SER A 94 22.82 15.55 13.01
CA SER A 94 22.88 15.51 11.55
C SER A 94 23.73 14.34 11.06
N SER A 95 23.20 13.53 10.13
CA SER A 95 23.95 12.46 9.48
C SER A 95 24.45 12.87 8.10
N TRP A 96 25.55 12.25 7.65
CA TRP A 96 26.13 12.47 6.33
C TRP A 96 25.15 12.17 5.18
N TYR A 97 24.29 11.16 5.34
CA TYR A 97 23.32 10.75 4.32
C TYR A 97 22.14 11.72 4.16
N GLY A 98 21.77 12.44 5.23
CA GLY A 98 20.68 13.41 5.19
C GLY A 98 21.00 14.65 4.34
N GLY A 99 22.24 14.78 3.87
CA GLY A 99 22.68 15.84 2.98
C GLY A 99 22.75 15.44 1.50
N SER A 100 22.89 16.43 0.63
CA SER A 100 22.97 16.27 -0.84
C SER A 100 24.05 15.27 -1.29
N VAL A 101 25.18 15.19 -0.59
CA VAL A 101 26.28 14.27 -0.93
C VAL A 101 25.86 12.82 -0.78
N GLY A 102 25.23 12.43 0.34
CA GLY A 102 24.80 11.05 0.55
C GLY A 102 23.68 10.63 -0.39
N PHE A 103 22.75 11.54 -0.65
CA PHE A 103 21.71 11.38 -1.67
C PHE A 103 22.32 11.07 -3.04
N HIS A 104 23.14 11.96 -3.61
CA HIS A 104 23.71 11.71 -4.94
C HIS A 104 24.64 10.50 -4.98
N THR A 105 25.39 10.23 -3.90
CA THR A 105 26.24 9.04 -3.80
C THR A 105 25.43 7.76 -3.94
N TYR A 106 24.37 7.58 -3.14
CA TYR A 106 23.57 6.36 -3.20
C TYR A 106 22.81 6.25 -4.52
N HIS A 107 22.28 7.36 -5.03
CA HIS A 107 21.58 7.40 -6.32
C HIS A 107 22.46 6.90 -7.48
N ILE A 108 23.71 7.36 -7.55
CA ILE A 108 24.69 6.95 -8.56
C ILE A 108 25.10 5.48 -8.36
N LEU A 109 25.38 5.06 -7.12
CA LEU A 109 25.77 3.68 -6.85
C LEU A 109 24.67 2.68 -7.22
N LEU A 110 23.40 3.00 -6.92
CA LEU A 110 22.25 2.20 -7.38
C LEU A 110 22.13 2.20 -8.90
N TRP A 111 22.40 3.33 -9.56
CA TRP A 111 22.39 3.37 -11.02
C TRP A 111 23.48 2.47 -11.64
N ILE A 112 24.68 2.44 -11.06
CA ILE A 112 25.77 1.53 -11.49
C ILE A 112 25.38 0.07 -11.23
N SER A 113 24.77 -0.24 -10.08
CA SER A 113 24.37 -1.60 -9.73
C SER A 113 23.33 -2.18 -10.69
N ASN A 114 22.55 -1.35 -11.37
CA ASN A 114 21.66 -1.81 -12.45
C ASN A 114 22.42 -2.49 -13.61
N TYR A 115 23.68 -2.13 -13.84
CA TYR A 115 24.54 -2.74 -14.88
C TYR A 115 25.42 -3.87 -14.32
N ILE A 116 25.76 -3.81 -13.04
CA ILE A 116 26.57 -4.82 -12.36
C ILE A 116 25.89 -5.24 -11.04
N PRO A 117 24.77 -6.00 -11.07
CA PRO A 117 23.96 -6.23 -9.87
C PRO A 117 24.70 -6.83 -8.67
N ARG A 118 25.72 -7.66 -8.94
CA ARG A 118 26.55 -8.30 -7.92
C ARG A 118 27.31 -7.38 -6.96
N ILE A 119 27.48 -6.09 -7.28
CA ILE A 119 28.12 -5.13 -6.35
C ILE A 119 27.13 -4.56 -5.32
N LEU A 120 25.82 -4.79 -5.50
CA LEU A 120 24.77 -4.19 -4.69
C LEU A 120 24.88 -4.53 -3.19
N PRO A 121 25.19 -5.76 -2.76
CA PRO A 121 25.36 -6.05 -1.33
C PRO A 121 26.48 -5.22 -0.68
N ALA A 122 27.58 -4.96 -1.40
CA ALA A 122 28.67 -4.14 -0.91
C ALA A 122 28.29 -2.64 -0.86
N ILE A 123 27.50 -2.16 -1.84
CA ILE A 123 26.93 -0.81 -1.83
C ILE A 123 26.02 -0.62 -0.62
N GLU A 124 25.10 -1.56 -0.38
CA GLU A 124 24.16 -1.51 0.74
C GLU A 124 24.92 -1.52 2.07
N TRP A 125 25.91 -2.40 2.23
CA TRP A 125 26.76 -2.44 3.41
C TRP A 125 27.48 -1.10 3.65
N PHE A 126 28.06 -0.51 2.60
CA PHE A 126 28.76 0.77 2.70
C PHE A 126 27.80 1.92 3.06
N VAL A 127 26.71 2.07 2.31
CA VAL A 127 25.79 3.20 2.46
C VAL A 127 25.07 3.14 3.80
N PHE A 128 24.52 1.98 4.18
CA PHE A 128 23.84 1.84 5.47
C PHE A 128 24.80 1.81 6.64
N GLY A 129 26.03 1.31 6.46
CA GLY A 129 27.08 1.43 7.47
C GLY A 129 27.50 2.88 7.72
N MET A 130 27.59 3.70 6.68
CA MET A 130 27.86 5.14 6.82
C MET A 130 26.69 5.91 7.44
N GLN A 131 25.46 5.50 7.14
CA GLN A 131 24.26 6.20 7.60
C GLN A 131 23.85 5.81 9.04
N TYR A 132 23.93 4.53 9.37
CA TYR A 132 23.40 3.97 10.62
C TYR A 132 24.47 3.34 11.50
N GLY A 133 25.73 3.36 11.07
CA GLY A 133 26.86 2.75 11.79
C GLY A 133 27.20 1.35 11.29
N PHE A 134 28.48 1.01 11.39
CA PHE A 134 28.99 -0.33 11.02
C PHE A 134 28.85 -1.35 12.15
N SER A 135 28.74 -0.90 13.40
CA SER A 135 28.58 -1.72 14.60
C SER A 135 27.13 -1.79 15.06
N ASP A 136 26.77 -2.89 15.70
CA ASP A 136 25.47 -3.03 16.34
C ASP A 136 25.30 -1.99 17.46
N ASN A 137 24.05 -1.59 17.71
CA ASN A 137 23.63 -0.66 18.75
C ASN A 137 24.05 0.81 18.56
N ALA A 138 24.40 1.24 17.35
CA ALA A 138 24.42 2.66 17.03
C ALA A 138 23.04 3.28 17.30
N VAL A 139 23.01 4.43 17.98
CA VAL A 139 21.78 5.10 18.42
C VAL A 139 21.71 6.52 17.89
N THR A 140 20.55 6.88 17.34
CA THR A 140 20.17 8.26 17.02
C THR A 140 18.84 8.56 17.69
N SER A 141 18.64 9.77 18.21
CA SER A 141 17.38 10.16 18.86
C SER A 141 17.07 11.63 18.65
N GLY A 142 15.79 11.97 18.75
CA GLY A 142 15.28 13.32 18.63
C GLY A 142 13.97 13.52 19.40
N ILE A 143 13.62 14.77 19.62
CA ILE A 143 12.31 15.20 20.13
C ILE A 143 11.76 16.22 19.14
N GLU A 144 10.66 15.87 18.48
CA GLU A 144 10.09 16.67 17.41
C GLU A 144 8.56 16.68 17.54
N PRO A 145 7.87 17.68 16.96
CA PRO A 145 6.41 17.64 16.85
C PRO A 145 5.95 16.32 16.22
N GLN A 146 4.90 15.68 16.76
CA GLN A 146 4.40 14.38 16.28
C GLN A 146 4.20 14.38 14.75
N ARG A 147 3.65 15.47 14.20
CA ARG A 147 3.41 15.61 12.75
C ARG A 147 4.68 15.48 11.91
N THR A 148 5.83 15.92 12.44
CA THR A 148 7.11 15.96 11.73
C THR A 148 7.92 14.70 12.02
N GLY A 149 8.02 14.29 13.28
CA GLY A 149 8.81 13.12 13.67
C GLY A 149 8.26 11.78 13.14
N LEU A 150 6.98 11.75 12.70
CA LEU A 150 6.41 10.58 12.03
C LEU A 150 6.62 10.58 10.51
N LEU A 151 7.07 11.67 9.90
CA LEU A 151 7.33 11.73 8.45
C LEU A 151 8.55 10.89 8.09
N MET A 152 8.54 10.40 6.84
CA MET A 152 9.67 9.68 6.25
C MET A 152 9.98 10.26 4.89
N ASN A 153 11.27 10.43 4.58
CA ASN A 153 11.71 10.86 3.27
C ASN A 153 11.71 9.65 2.31
N CYS A 154 10.96 9.76 1.21
CA CYS A 154 10.89 8.73 0.17
C CYS A 154 12.09 8.74 -0.80
N LEU A 155 13.05 9.66 -0.65
CA LEU A 155 14.26 9.78 -1.47
C LEU A 155 13.99 9.91 -2.98
N TYR A 156 14.01 8.79 -3.72
CA TYR A 156 13.88 8.75 -5.17
C TYR A 156 12.51 8.21 -5.60
N SER A 157 12.22 8.22 -6.90
CA SER A 157 11.13 7.41 -7.47
C SER A 157 11.31 5.94 -7.08
N GLN A 158 10.23 5.26 -6.73
CA GLN A 158 10.23 3.89 -6.21
C GLN A 158 9.14 3.05 -6.86
N PHE A 159 9.41 1.76 -7.04
CA PHE A 159 8.36 0.76 -6.96
C PHE A 159 8.16 0.37 -5.50
N VAL A 160 6.91 0.23 -5.11
CA VAL A 160 6.54 -0.17 -3.76
C VAL A 160 5.46 -1.24 -3.86
N ASN A 161 5.73 -2.40 -3.25
CA ASN A 161 4.80 -3.50 -3.07
C ASN A 161 4.64 -3.72 -1.57
N GLU A 162 3.42 -3.81 -1.09
CA GLU A 162 3.16 -3.91 0.34
C GLU A 162 1.92 -4.73 0.62
N TRP A 163 2.00 -5.55 1.66
CA TRP A 163 0.94 -6.47 2.05
C TRP A 163 0.70 -6.43 3.55
N ALA A 164 -0.57 -6.58 3.90
CA ALA A 164 -1.07 -6.75 5.25
C ALA A 164 -1.10 -8.24 5.61
N LEU A 165 -0.54 -8.59 6.76
CA LEU A 165 -0.51 -9.95 7.33
C LEU A 165 -0.95 -9.90 8.80
N PRO A 166 -1.44 -11.01 9.36
CA PRO A 166 -1.48 -11.18 10.81
C PRO A 166 -0.08 -11.02 11.41
N LEU A 167 0.06 -10.31 12.53
CA LEU A 167 1.35 -9.98 13.13
C LEU A 167 2.23 -11.22 13.40
N GLU A 168 1.61 -12.31 13.83
CA GLU A 168 2.25 -13.59 14.15
C GLU A 168 2.95 -14.24 12.93
N LYS A 169 2.60 -13.84 11.70
CA LYS A 169 3.24 -14.34 10.47
C LYS A 169 4.56 -13.64 10.14
N GLY A 170 4.88 -12.54 10.81
CA GLY A 170 6.07 -11.75 10.51
C GLY A 170 7.40 -12.50 10.61
N PRO A 171 7.68 -13.25 11.69
CA PRO A 171 8.93 -13.98 11.81
C PRO A 171 9.13 -15.02 10.70
N GLU A 172 8.05 -15.72 10.32
CA GLU A 172 8.06 -16.68 9.22
C GLU A 172 8.34 -15.98 7.88
N ALA A 173 7.60 -14.90 7.60
CA ALA A 173 7.74 -14.12 6.36
C ALA A 173 9.19 -13.60 6.18
N ILE A 174 9.74 -12.98 7.23
CA ILE A 174 11.10 -12.42 7.20
C ILE A 174 12.15 -13.53 7.07
N THR A 175 12.01 -14.64 7.81
CA THR A 175 12.97 -15.74 7.76
C THR A 175 13.02 -16.39 6.38
N ARG A 176 11.84 -16.71 5.81
CA ARG A 176 11.74 -17.35 4.48
C ARG A 176 12.27 -16.44 3.39
N MET A 177 11.94 -15.16 3.44
CA MET A 177 12.43 -14.17 2.48
C MET A 177 13.94 -13.92 2.63
N SER A 178 14.44 -13.86 3.86
CA SER A 178 15.87 -13.73 4.14
C SER A 178 16.65 -14.89 3.55
N ALA A 179 16.18 -16.12 3.79
CA ALA A 179 16.81 -17.31 3.23
C ALA A 179 16.80 -17.28 1.70
N TRP A 180 15.68 -16.89 1.09
CA TRP A 180 15.57 -16.81 -0.37
C TRP A 180 16.48 -15.74 -0.98
N ILE A 181 16.50 -14.52 -0.44
CA ILE A 181 17.35 -13.42 -0.94
C ILE A 181 18.84 -13.79 -0.83
N ASN A 182 19.23 -14.48 0.26
CA ASN A 182 20.63 -14.82 0.52
C ASN A 182 21.05 -16.19 -0.06
N GLY A 183 20.14 -16.96 -0.66
CA GLY A 183 20.44 -18.29 -1.22
C GLY A 183 20.71 -19.36 -0.19
N GLU A 184 20.07 -19.22 0.96
CA GLU A 184 20.09 -20.19 2.06
C GLU A 184 18.94 -21.19 1.87
N GLU A 185 19.08 -22.36 2.47
CA GLU A 185 18.05 -23.39 2.46
C GLU A 185 16.84 -22.99 3.33
N GLY A 186 15.69 -23.66 3.12
CA GLY A 186 14.53 -23.52 3.99
C GLY A 186 13.60 -22.34 3.69
N SER A 187 13.77 -21.64 2.56
CA SER A 187 12.85 -20.55 2.18
C SER A 187 11.44 -21.03 1.77
N GLY A 188 11.33 -22.20 1.15
CA GLY A 188 10.06 -22.70 0.59
C GLY A 188 9.51 -21.86 -0.57
N ILE A 189 10.26 -20.87 -1.09
CA ILE A 189 9.84 -20.04 -2.21
C ILE A 189 10.25 -20.74 -3.52
N PRO A 190 9.32 -21.02 -4.46
CA PRO A 190 9.57 -21.89 -5.61
C PRO A 190 10.30 -21.19 -6.78
N PHE A 191 10.68 -19.93 -6.62
CA PHE A 191 11.35 -19.14 -7.66
C PHE A 191 12.86 -19.12 -7.46
N SER A 192 13.63 -19.18 -8.54
CA SER A 192 15.09 -19.07 -8.43
C SER A 192 15.51 -17.65 -8.02
N ASN A 193 16.45 -17.57 -7.09
CA ASN A 193 17.15 -16.33 -6.72
C ASN A 193 18.44 -16.09 -7.53
N LYS A 194 18.73 -16.93 -8.54
CA LYS A 194 19.97 -16.84 -9.30
C LYS A 194 20.04 -15.50 -10.02
N GLY A 195 21.05 -14.70 -9.70
CA GLY A 195 21.24 -13.36 -10.27
C GLY A 195 20.30 -12.30 -9.67
N LEU A 196 19.56 -12.62 -8.61
CA LEU A 196 18.73 -11.68 -7.89
C LEU A 196 19.58 -10.83 -6.94
N TYR A 197 19.48 -9.52 -7.09
CA TYR A 197 20.04 -8.55 -6.15
C TYR A 197 18.99 -7.47 -5.89
N VAL A 198 18.63 -7.30 -4.63
CA VAL A 198 17.60 -6.37 -4.15
C VAL A 198 18.27 -5.29 -3.32
N HIS A 199 17.74 -4.08 -3.34
CA HIS A 199 18.20 -2.95 -2.53
C HIS A 199 17.04 -2.37 -1.75
N ALA A 200 17.37 -1.41 -0.89
CA ALA A 200 16.46 -0.79 0.06
C ALA A 200 16.05 -1.77 1.18
N PRO A 201 15.85 -1.24 2.40
CA PRO A 201 15.31 -2.05 3.47
C PRO A 201 13.88 -2.47 3.16
N VAL A 202 13.50 -3.65 3.66
CA VAL A 202 12.10 -4.03 3.77
C VAL A 202 11.53 -3.33 5.00
N GLU A 203 10.54 -2.47 4.79
CA GLU A 203 9.88 -1.77 5.90
C GLU A 203 8.83 -2.68 6.54
N VAL A 204 8.85 -2.73 7.87
CA VAL A 204 8.03 -3.60 8.71
C VAL A 204 7.32 -2.70 9.71
N ARG A 205 6.00 -2.64 9.61
CA ARG A 205 5.16 -1.78 10.45
C ARG A 205 3.99 -2.55 11.02
N VAL A 206 3.46 -2.07 12.12
CA VAL A 206 2.30 -2.69 12.76
C VAL A 206 1.25 -1.62 13.04
N SER A 207 -0.01 -1.99 12.85
CA SER A 207 -1.16 -1.23 13.31
C SER A 207 -2.21 -2.18 13.85
N ASP A 208 -3.09 -1.72 14.73
CA ASP A 208 -4.19 -2.53 15.25
C ASP A 208 -5.51 -1.80 15.05
N THR A 209 -6.36 -2.36 14.22
CA THR A 209 -7.71 -1.86 13.93
C THR A 209 -8.79 -2.80 14.49
N SER A 210 -8.43 -3.85 15.23
CA SER A 210 -9.36 -4.89 15.70
C SER A 210 -10.55 -4.36 16.52
N ARG A 211 -10.40 -3.17 17.10
CA ARG A 211 -11.43 -2.49 17.90
C ARG A 211 -12.28 -1.49 17.10
N VAL A 212 -11.97 -1.24 15.84
CA VAL A 212 -12.69 -0.28 14.99
C VAL A 212 -13.98 -0.91 14.48
N GLN A 213 -15.11 -0.21 14.66
CA GLN A 213 -16.42 -0.58 14.13
C GLN A 213 -17.21 0.66 13.67
N PRO A 214 -18.00 0.56 12.60
CA PRO A 214 -18.07 -0.56 11.66
C PRO A 214 -16.79 -0.63 10.79
N ARG A 215 -16.40 -1.83 10.37
CA ARG A 215 -15.21 -2.02 9.53
C ARG A 215 -15.49 -1.75 8.05
N PRO A 216 -14.53 -1.18 7.29
CA PRO A 216 -14.67 -1.05 5.85
C PRO A 216 -14.92 -2.41 5.19
N TRP A 217 -15.66 -2.44 4.07
CA TRP A 217 -15.86 -3.69 3.33
C TRP A 217 -14.53 -4.20 2.74
N MET A 218 -13.77 -3.31 2.10
CA MET A 218 -12.48 -3.63 1.49
C MET A 218 -11.31 -3.49 2.49
N ASP A 219 -11.55 -3.80 3.76
CA ASP A 219 -10.52 -3.71 4.80
C ASP A 219 -9.50 -4.85 4.70
N ASN A 220 -8.24 -4.47 4.48
CA ASN A 220 -7.13 -5.42 4.33
C ASN A 220 -6.47 -5.80 5.67
N THR A 221 -6.91 -5.23 6.79
CA THR A 221 -6.34 -5.50 8.11
C THR A 221 -6.93 -6.75 8.76
N ASN A 222 -6.20 -7.31 9.73
CA ASN A 222 -6.64 -8.43 10.56
C ASN A 222 -7.79 -7.97 11.50
N PRO A 223 -8.99 -8.58 11.43
CA PRO A 223 -10.10 -8.22 12.30
C PRO A 223 -9.90 -8.65 13.76
N ASN A 224 -9.05 -9.64 14.00
CA ASN A 224 -8.91 -10.28 15.31
C ASN A 224 -7.63 -9.89 16.06
N GLY A 225 -6.88 -8.92 15.56
CA GLY A 225 -5.65 -8.49 16.21
C GLY A 225 -4.79 -7.55 15.36
N PRO A 226 -3.54 -7.31 15.77
CA PRO A 226 -2.64 -6.43 15.05
C PRO A 226 -2.32 -6.96 13.65
N THR A 227 -2.18 -6.01 12.73
CA THR A 227 -1.80 -6.21 11.33
C THR A 227 -0.37 -5.77 11.14
N LEU A 228 0.44 -6.68 10.63
CA LEU A 228 1.76 -6.42 10.09
C LEU A 228 1.62 -5.90 8.66
N TYR A 229 2.30 -4.82 8.34
CA TYR A 229 2.56 -4.39 6.97
C TYR A 229 4.03 -4.65 6.63
N LEU A 230 4.25 -5.47 5.60
CA LEU A 230 5.56 -5.71 5.00
C LEU A 230 5.64 -4.99 3.66
N ASN A 231 6.62 -4.11 3.51
CA ASN A 231 6.80 -3.27 2.35
C ASN A 231 8.15 -3.55 1.67
N ALA A 232 8.07 -4.06 0.44
CA ALA A 232 9.17 -4.33 -0.46
C ALA A 232 9.35 -3.16 -1.44
N THR A 233 10.24 -2.24 -1.06
CA THR A 233 10.59 -1.07 -1.87
C THR A 233 11.73 -1.37 -2.85
N LEU A 234 11.67 -0.77 -4.04
CA LEU A 234 12.75 -0.78 -5.02
C LEU A 234 12.91 0.63 -5.62
N TYR A 235 14.01 1.32 -5.28
CA TYR A 235 14.38 2.60 -5.92
C TYR A 235 14.61 2.47 -7.43
N ARG A 236 14.22 3.53 -8.15
CA ARG A 236 14.39 3.70 -9.61
C ARG A 236 15.38 4.84 -9.89
N PRO A 237 16.70 4.60 -9.76
CA PRO A 237 17.69 5.64 -9.93
C PRO A 237 17.66 6.18 -11.37
N PHE A 238 17.52 7.50 -11.51
CA PHE A 238 17.28 8.17 -12.81
C PHE A 238 16.15 7.53 -13.63
N LEU A 239 15.06 7.14 -12.96
CA LEU A 239 13.87 6.48 -13.54
C LEU A 239 14.16 5.12 -14.19
N LYS A 240 15.32 4.51 -13.89
CA LYS A 240 15.66 3.19 -14.39
C LYS A 240 15.04 2.11 -13.52
N ASP A 241 14.29 1.22 -14.15
CA ASP A 241 13.68 0.08 -13.49
C ASP A 241 14.76 -0.95 -13.11
N PRO A 242 14.79 -1.42 -11.86
CA PRO A 242 15.81 -2.36 -11.41
C PRO A 242 15.61 -3.75 -12.02
N PRO A 243 16.70 -4.47 -12.41
CA PRO A 243 16.60 -5.77 -13.08
C PRO A 243 15.90 -6.86 -12.25
N CYS A 244 15.88 -6.73 -10.93
CA CYS A 244 15.27 -7.69 -10.02
C CYS A 244 13.75 -7.53 -9.87
N HIS A 245 13.15 -6.45 -10.38
CA HIS A 245 11.78 -6.03 -10.07
C HIS A 245 10.75 -7.16 -10.20
N GLU A 246 10.66 -7.77 -11.38
CA GLU A 246 9.63 -8.79 -11.66
C GLU A 246 9.80 -10.03 -10.77
N ARG A 247 11.01 -10.61 -10.73
CA ARG A 247 11.28 -11.81 -9.92
C ARG A 247 11.15 -11.54 -8.42
N TYR A 248 11.53 -10.36 -7.94
CA TYR A 248 11.39 -10.01 -6.54
C TYR A 248 9.92 -9.93 -6.14
N TYR A 249 9.09 -9.24 -6.92
CA TYR A 249 7.67 -9.11 -6.62
C TYR A 249 6.88 -10.40 -6.86
N GLU A 250 7.26 -11.22 -7.84
CA GLU A 250 6.71 -12.57 -8.03
C GLU A 250 6.89 -13.43 -6.77
N ALA A 251 8.12 -13.48 -6.22
CA ALA A 251 8.43 -14.23 -5.01
C ALA A 251 7.80 -13.63 -3.75
N PHE A 252 7.83 -12.29 -3.62
CA PHE A 252 7.24 -11.57 -2.51
C PHE A 252 5.73 -11.82 -2.43
N GLU A 253 5.00 -11.58 -3.52
CA GLU A 253 3.55 -11.75 -3.55
C GLU A 253 3.13 -13.20 -3.38
N TYR A 254 3.89 -14.17 -3.92
CA TYR A 254 3.66 -15.59 -3.64
C TYR A 254 3.68 -15.87 -2.14
N LEU A 255 4.73 -15.41 -1.45
CA LEU A 255 4.86 -15.63 -0.01
C LEU A 255 3.74 -14.91 0.77
N MET A 256 3.41 -13.67 0.39
CA MET A 256 2.34 -12.93 1.06
C MET A 256 0.99 -13.63 0.91
N LYS A 257 0.67 -14.14 -0.28
CA LYS A 257 -0.56 -14.93 -0.52
C LYS A 257 -0.57 -16.24 0.27
N GLU A 258 0.55 -16.97 0.28
CA GLU A 258 0.69 -18.23 1.02
C GLU A 258 0.48 -18.02 2.54
N LEU A 259 0.93 -16.89 3.08
CA LEU A 259 0.77 -16.53 4.48
C LEU A 259 -0.60 -15.92 4.82
N GLY A 260 -1.54 -15.92 3.87
CA GLY A 260 -2.90 -15.41 4.05
C GLY A 260 -2.99 -13.88 4.09
N GLY A 261 -2.01 -13.19 3.50
CA GLY A 261 -1.97 -11.74 3.45
C GLY A 261 -2.92 -11.14 2.42
N LYS A 262 -3.11 -9.83 2.53
CA LYS A 262 -3.91 -9.02 1.61
C LYS A 262 -3.08 -7.84 1.08
N PRO A 263 -3.21 -7.45 -0.19
CA PRO A 263 -2.43 -6.35 -0.73
C PRO A 263 -2.79 -5.02 -0.06
N HIS A 264 -1.84 -4.10 0.01
CA HIS A 264 -2.07 -2.72 0.39
C HIS A 264 -2.58 -1.93 -0.81
N TRP A 265 -3.81 -1.39 -0.73
CA TRP A 265 -4.49 -0.76 -1.86
C TRP A 265 -3.74 0.38 -2.53
N ALA A 266 -2.99 1.16 -1.76
CA ALA A 266 -2.19 2.27 -2.31
C ALA A 266 -0.88 1.83 -2.99
N LYS A 267 -0.52 0.54 -2.96
CA LYS A 267 0.76 0.02 -3.45
C LYS A 267 0.55 -0.95 -4.61
N ASN A 268 1.63 -1.21 -5.35
CA ASN A 268 1.56 -2.06 -6.53
C ASN A 268 1.50 -3.54 -6.13
N PHE A 269 0.72 -4.29 -6.90
CA PHE A 269 0.77 -5.74 -6.96
C PHE A 269 0.55 -6.19 -8.40
N SER A 270 1.17 -7.30 -8.81
CA SER A 270 1.19 -7.74 -10.21
C SER A 270 0.56 -9.11 -10.43
N THR A 271 0.54 -9.96 -9.40
CA THR A 271 0.12 -11.37 -9.49
C THR A 271 -1.24 -11.64 -8.86
N VAL A 272 -1.94 -10.60 -8.37
CA VAL A 272 -3.28 -10.72 -7.78
C VAL A 272 -4.32 -10.73 -8.89
N THR A 273 -5.24 -11.67 -8.81
CA THR A 273 -6.40 -11.80 -9.70
C THR A 273 -7.69 -11.40 -8.99
N HIS A 274 -8.79 -11.29 -9.74
CA HIS A 274 -10.11 -11.12 -9.13
C HIS A 274 -10.45 -12.27 -8.17
N ASP A 275 -10.16 -13.52 -8.56
CA ASP A 275 -10.43 -14.70 -7.73
C ASP A 275 -9.62 -14.67 -6.42
N ASP A 276 -8.37 -14.19 -6.46
CA ASP A 276 -7.57 -13.96 -5.25
C ASP A 276 -8.27 -12.97 -4.32
N LEU A 277 -8.78 -11.84 -4.84
CA LEU A 277 -9.51 -10.86 -4.04
C LEU A 277 -10.84 -11.43 -3.51
N GLN A 278 -11.58 -12.20 -4.32
CA GLN A 278 -12.78 -12.88 -3.87
C GLN A 278 -12.49 -13.85 -2.72
N ASN A 279 -11.38 -14.58 -2.77
CA ASN A 279 -10.93 -15.44 -1.67
C ASN A 279 -10.51 -14.64 -0.43
N MET A 280 -9.85 -13.48 -0.60
CA MET A 280 -9.38 -12.64 0.50
C MET A 280 -10.49 -11.88 1.23
N PHE A 281 -11.52 -11.43 0.50
CA PHE A 281 -12.55 -10.54 1.02
C PHE A 281 -13.94 -11.19 1.12
N GLY A 282 -14.21 -12.27 0.39
CA GLY A 282 -15.47 -13.02 0.48
C GLY A 282 -16.70 -12.14 0.29
N ASP A 283 -17.68 -12.31 1.18
CA ASP A 283 -18.95 -11.56 1.18
C ASP A 283 -18.78 -10.05 1.32
N ASN A 284 -17.64 -9.57 1.84
CA ASN A 284 -17.36 -8.14 1.90
C ASN A 284 -17.13 -7.55 0.50
N LEU A 285 -16.47 -8.27 -0.42
CA LEU A 285 -16.33 -7.82 -1.81
C LEU A 285 -17.69 -7.78 -2.49
N THR A 286 -18.53 -8.80 -2.28
CA THR A 286 -19.90 -8.84 -2.79
C THR A 286 -20.72 -7.65 -2.27
N SER A 287 -20.65 -7.37 -0.97
CA SER A 287 -21.34 -6.24 -0.34
C SER A 287 -20.85 -4.89 -0.87
N PHE A 288 -19.53 -4.73 -1.05
CA PHE A 288 -18.94 -3.54 -1.66
C PHE A 288 -19.43 -3.32 -3.09
N LEU A 289 -19.43 -4.36 -3.93
CA LEU A 289 -19.87 -4.27 -5.32
C LEU A 289 -21.36 -3.95 -5.44
N ARG A 290 -22.20 -4.47 -4.54
CA ARG A 290 -23.61 -4.11 -4.46
C ARG A 290 -23.77 -2.60 -4.20
N VAL A 291 -23.16 -2.08 -3.14
CA VAL A 291 -23.22 -0.65 -2.81
C VAL A 291 -22.68 0.20 -3.98
N ARG A 292 -21.59 -0.23 -4.61
CA ARG A 292 -21.04 0.45 -5.79
C ARG A 292 -22.04 0.52 -6.94
N ASN A 293 -22.72 -0.58 -7.27
CA ASN A 293 -23.75 -0.62 -8.32
C ASN A 293 -24.95 0.28 -8.00
N GLU A 294 -25.32 0.40 -6.73
CA GLU A 294 -26.41 1.27 -6.28
C GLU A 294 -26.08 2.76 -6.46
N VAL A 295 -24.86 3.18 -6.11
CA VAL A 295 -24.47 4.60 -6.12
C VAL A 295 -23.93 5.09 -7.46
N ASP A 296 -23.33 4.20 -8.26
CA ASP A 296 -22.82 4.49 -9.60
C ASP A 296 -23.29 3.40 -10.59
N PRO A 297 -24.60 3.36 -10.92
CA PRO A 297 -25.14 2.31 -11.77
C PRO A 297 -24.52 2.34 -13.16
N ASP A 298 -24.11 3.51 -13.67
CA ASP A 298 -23.52 3.68 -15.01
C ASP A 298 -22.01 3.38 -15.06
N GLY A 299 -21.36 3.19 -13.91
CA GLY A 299 -19.94 2.89 -13.84
C GLY A 299 -19.04 4.04 -14.27
N VAL A 300 -19.45 5.29 -14.02
CA VAL A 300 -18.65 6.51 -14.29
C VAL A 300 -17.29 6.45 -13.62
N PHE A 301 -17.20 5.83 -12.44
CA PHE A 301 -15.98 5.74 -11.64
C PHE A 301 -15.27 4.39 -11.78
N LEU A 302 -15.68 3.58 -12.76
CA LEU A 302 -14.98 2.35 -13.11
C LEU A 302 -13.99 2.59 -14.24
N GLY A 303 -12.81 2.02 -14.07
CA GLY A 303 -11.76 2.03 -15.09
C GLY A 303 -11.02 0.70 -15.17
N ALA A 304 -9.97 0.65 -15.99
CA ALA A 304 -9.27 -0.59 -16.30
C ALA A 304 -8.75 -1.34 -15.06
N TRP A 305 -8.35 -0.62 -14.00
CA TRP A 305 -7.94 -1.21 -12.73
C TRP A 305 -9.11 -1.89 -12.02
N HIS A 306 -10.22 -1.19 -11.82
CA HIS A 306 -11.44 -1.72 -11.19
C HIS A 306 -11.96 -2.94 -11.94
N ARG A 307 -12.03 -2.86 -13.27
CA ARG A 307 -12.46 -3.96 -14.15
C ARG A 307 -11.58 -5.19 -14.00
N ARG A 308 -10.25 -5.02 -13.87
CA ARG A 308 -9.31 -6.12 -13.77
C ARG A 308 -9.38 -6.84 -12.43
N TYR A 309 -9.56 -6.09 -11.35
CA TYR A 309 -9.39 -6.62 -9.99
C TYR A 309 -10.71 -6.77 -9.24
N LEU A 310 -11.60 -5.78 -9.28
CA LEU A 310 -12.82 -5.79 -8.46
C LEU A 310 -13.99 -6.49 -9.15
N LEU A 311 -14.10 -6.42 -10.47
CA LEU A 311 -15.26 -6.95 -11.19
C LEU A 311 -15.06 -8.41 -11.62
N PRO A 312 -16.06 -9.29 -11.44
CA PRO A 312 -16.09 -10.60 -12.06
C PRO A 312 -15.90 -10.51 -13.59
N ALA A 313 -15.20 -11.48 -14.17
CA ALA A 313 -14.82 -11.45 -15.58
C ALA A 313 -16.03 -11.45 -16.54
N ASP A 314 -17.14 -12.03 -16.13
CA ASP A 314 -18.41 -12.12 -16.85
C ASP A 314 -19.32 -10.91 -16.65
N THR A 315 -18.96 -9.97 -15.77
CA THR A 315 -19.74 -8.74 -15.55
C THR A 315 -19.84 -7.95 -16.86
N PRO A 316 -21.04 -7.62 -17.36
CA PRO A 316 -21.20 -6.78 -18.54
C PRO A 316 -20.49 -5.42 -18.38
N ARG A 317 -20.18 -4.76 -19.49
CA ARG A 317 -19.64 -3.39 -19.42
C ARG A 317 -20.70 -2.41 -19.00
N PHE A 318 -20.36 -1.56 -18.03
CA PHE A 318 -21.22 -0.45 -17.63
C PHE A 318 -21.18 0.63 -18.72
N ALA A 319 -22.17 1.52 -18.74
CA ALA A 319 -22.35 2.45 -19.84
C ALA A 319 -21.27 3.54 -19.92
N CYS A 320 -20.74 3.97 -18.77
CA CYS A 320 -19.73 5.02 -18.65
C CYS A 320 -18.38 4.49 -18.18
N GLU A 321 -18.17 3.18 -18.21
CA GLU A 321 -16.91 2.59 -17.79
C GLU A 321 -15.77 2.99 -18.74
N GLU A 322 -14.65 3.39 -18.17
CA GLU A 322 -13.42 3.64 -18.92
C GLU A 322 -12.80 2.31 -19.38
N ARG A 323 -12.57 2.22 -20.69
CA ARG A 323 -11.88 1.10 -21.33
C ARG A 323 -10.53 1.55 -21.87
N GLU A 324 -9.46 1.01 -21.29
CA GLU A 324 -8.11 1.10 -21.88
C GLU A 324 -8.06 0.24 -23.16
N PHE A 325 -7.72 0.85 -24.30
CA PHE A 325 -7.54 0.14 -25.58
C PHE A 325 -6.09 0.13 -26.06
N ALA A 326 -5.24 1.03 -25.56
CA ALA A 326 -3.83 1.04 -25.92
C ALA A 326 -2.94 1.57 -24.80
N ARG A 327 -1.70 1.06 -24.78
CA ARG A 327 -0.62 1.53 -23.93
C ARG A 327 0.67 1.59 -24.72
N THR A 328 1.40 2.69 -24.62
CA THR A 328 2.69 2.85 -25.30
C THR A 328 3.77 3.31 -24.32
N LYS A 329 5.04 3.04 -24.64
CA LYS A 329 6.16 3.54 -23.84
C LYS A 329 6.36 5.03 -24.13
N ALA A 330 6.47 5.85 -23.09
CA ALA A 330 6.79 7.26 -23.22
C ALA A 330 8.32 7.46 -23.40
N ALA A 331 8.70 8.58 -24.03
CA ALA A 331 10.10 8.89 -24.32
C ALA A 331 10.97 9.09 -23.06
N ASP A 332 10.36 9.48 -21.93
CA ASP A 332 11.03 9.70 -20.64
C ASP A 332 11.06 8.45 -19.75
N GLY A 333 10.71 7.28 -20.28
CA GLY A 333 10.66 6.03 -19.54
C GLY A 333 9.32 5.75 -18.85
N GLY A 334 8.35 6.68 -18.92
CA GLY A 334 6.98 6.46 -18.47
C GLY A 334 6.13 5.62 -19.44
N LYS A 335 4.81 5.61 -19.24
CA LYS A 335 3.83 4.96 -20.12
C LYS A 335 2.74 5.95 -20.50
N ASN A 336 2.33 5.96 -21.77
CA ASN A 336 1.11 6.63 -22.23
C ASN A 336 -0.03 5.64 -22.20
N TRP A 337 -1.19 6.10 -21.74
CA TRP A 337 -2.42 5.32 -21.61
C TRP A 337 -3.49 5.97 -22.47
N PHE A 338 -4.21 5.14 -23.22
CA PHE A 338 -5.29 5.58 -24.08
C PHE A 338 -6.55 4.80 -23.74
N GLY A 339 -7.62 5.52 -23.44
CA GLY A 339 -8.91 4.96 -23.09
C GLY A 339 -10.06 5.65 -23.82
N ASP A 340 -11.18 4.95 -23.89
CA ASP A 340 -12.47 5.46 -24.35
C ASP A 340 -13.60 5.09 -23.37
N LEU A 341 -14.77 5.69 -23.56
CA LEU A 341 -15.99 5.27 -22.87
C LEU A 341 -16.63 4.10 -23.63
N THR A 342 -17.20 3.17 -22.91
CA THR A 342 -17.89 1.99 -23.45
C THR A 342 -19.16 2.34 -24.22
N SER A 343 -19.98 3.27 -23.71
CA SER A 343 -21.15 3.81 -24.38
C SER A 343 -21.55 5.20 -23.83
N HIS A 344 -22.80 5.63 -24.05
CA HIS A 344 -23.34 6.91 -23.57
C HIS A 344 -24.05 6.71 -22.21
N PRO A 345 -24.08 7.75 -21.34
CA PRO A 345 -24.78 7.68 -20.06
C PRO A 345 -26.27 7.34 -20.20
N ARG A 346 -26.83 6.56 -19.27
CA ARG A 346 -28.27 6.26 -19.23
C ARG A 346 -29.06 7.46 -18.66
N THR A 347 -30.32 7.57 -19.05
CA THR A 347 -31.28 8.53 -18.50
C THR A 347 -31.68 8.17 -17.06
N ALA A 348 -32.29 9.11 -16.32
CA ALA A 348 -32.71 8.89 -14.94
C ALA A 348 -33.79 7.79 -14.81
N ASP A 349 -34.71 7.71 -15.78
CA ASP A 349 -35.76 6.70 -15.82
C ASP A 349 -35.18 5.29 -16.03
N GLU A 350 -34.19 5.16 -16.94
CA GLU A 350 -33.49 3.90 -17.17
C GLU A 350 -32.75 3.41 -15.92
N LYS A 351 -32.08 4.31 -15.18
CA LYS A 351 -31.39 3.96 -13.92
C LYS A 351 -32.33 3.44 -12.86
N THR A 352 -33.48 4.11 -12.69
CA THR A 352 -34.48 3.74 -11.69
C THR A 352 -35.10 2.38 -12.02
N ALA A 353 -35.38 2.12 -13.31
CA ALA A 353 -35.90 0.83 -13.76
C ALA A 353 -34.92 -0.32 -13.48
N LEU A 354 -33.61 -0.12 -13.69
CA LEU A 354 -32.58 -1.14 -13.42
C LEU A 354 -32.53 -1.56 -11.94
N LEU A 355 -32.53 -0.59 -11.02
CA LEU A 355 -32.51 -0.86 -9.58
C LEU A 355 -33.76 -1.63 -9.10
N SER A 356 -34.87 -1.53 -9.83
CA SER A 356 -36.12 -2.23 -9.51
C SER A 356 -36.22 -3.67 -10.06
N THR A 357 -35.26 -4.09 -10.89
CA THR A 357 -35.34 -5.39 -11.61
C THR A 357 -34.48 -6.52 -11.03
N GLU A 358 -33.66 -6.28 -10.02
CA GLU A 358 -32.93 -7.34 -9.31
C GLU A 358 -33.74 -7.88 -8.12
N GLN A 359 -33.76 -9.20 -7.94
CA GLN A 359 -34.26 -9.86 -6.73
C GLN A 359 -33.34 -9.53 -5.53
N GLY A 360 -33.45 -8.31 -5.00
CA GLY A 360 -32.95 -7.90 -3.69
C GLY A 360 -34.11 -7.85 -2.67
N PRO A 361 -33.83 -7.95 -1.35
CA PRO A 361 -34.88 -8.08 -0.34
C PRO A 361 -35.78 -6.85 -0.30
N ASN A 362 -37.06 -7.05 0.05
CA ASN A 362 -38.06 -6.01 0.26
C ASN A 362 -37.47 -4.84 1.07
N HIS A 363 -37.22 -3.71 0.40
CA HIS A 363 -36.88 -2.44 1.03
C HIS A 363 -38.16 -1.61 1.14
N ASP A 364 -38.73 -1.55 2.36
CA ASP A 364 -39.87 -0.69 2.71
C ASP A 364 -39.48 0.79 2.93
N ASP A 365 -38.25 1.21 2.60
CA ASP A 365 -37.75 2.58 2.84
C ASP A 365 -37.45 3.36 1.54
N LEU A 366 -38.27 3.19 0.50
CA LEU A 366 -38.13 3.92 -0.78
C LEU A 366 -39.20 5.02 -0.94
N GLU A 367 -39.24 5.98 -0.03
CA GLU A 367 -39.83 7.31 -0.28
C GLU A 367 -38.76 8.40 -0.21
N ASP A 368 -37.87 8.48 -1.21
CA ASP A 368 -37.15 9.72 -1.47
C ASP A 368 -36.86 9.92 -2.96
N ALA A 369 -37.78 10.63 -3.63
CA ALA A 369 -37.80 10.89 -5.08
C ALA A 369 -36.76 11.92 -5.56
N ARG A 370 -35.56 11.99 -4.96
CA ARG A 370 -34.54 13.03 -5.27
C ARG A 370 -33.15 12.52 -5.66
N ARG A 371 -32.97 11.23 -5.98
CA ARG A 371 -31.60 10.65 -6.09
C ARG A 371 -30.83 10.89 -7.39
N PHE A 372 -31.45 11.23 -8.53
CA PHE A 372 -30.71 11.31 -9.79
C PHE A 372 -30.97 12.63 -10.54
N ARG A 373 -29.92 13.47 -10.68
CA ARG A 373 -29.90 14.60 -11.63
C ARG A 373 -29.21 14.15 -12.93
N GLU A 374 -29.70 14.66 -14.05
CA GLU A 374 -29.13 14.44 -15.39
C GLU A 374 -27.67 14.92 -15.46
N THR A 375 -26.81 14.11 -16.07
CA THR A 375 -25.43 14.46 -16.42
C THR A 375 -25.31 14.60 -17.93
N SER A 376 -25.01 15.81 -18.43
CA SER A 376 -24.81 16.08 -19.86
C SER A 376 -23.38 15.72 -20.30
N ALA A 377 -23.25 15.01 -21.41
CA ALA A 377 -22.01 14.45 -21.95
C ALA A 377 -21.16 15.45 -22.78
N GLU A 378 -20.76 16.59 -22.20
CA GLU A 378 -19.83 17.50 -22.88
C GLU A 378 -18.53 17.70 -22.09
N SER A 379 -17.43 17.24 -22.71
CA SER A 379 -16.00 17.36 -22.36
C SER A 379 -15.41 16.35 -21.37
N LEU A 380 -14.89 15.23 -21.89
CA LEU A 380 -13.87 14.41 -21.23
C LEU A 380 -12.81 14.01 -22.28
N PHE A 381 -11.86 14.90 -22.55
CA PHE A 381 -10.62 14.54 -23.26
C PHE A 381 -9.57 14.09 -22.25
N GLY A 382 -8.85 13.03 -22.62
CA GLY A 382 -7.98 12.22 -21.78
C GLY A 382 -7.13 12.97 -20.74
N THR A 383 -7.16 12.45 -19.52
CA THR A 383 -6.30 12.88 -18.44
C THR A 383 -4.91 12.28 -18.62
N LYS A 384 -3.89 13.15 -18.69
CA LYS A 384 -2.50 12.75 -18.54
C LYS A 384 -2.25 12.42 -17.06
N VAL A 385 -2.37 11.16 -16.68
CA VAL A 385 -1.98 10.73 -15.33
C VAL A 385 -0.46 10.76 -15.24
N PHE A 386 0.08 11.69 -14.46
CA PHE A 386 1.51 11.80 -14.22
C PHE A 386 1.96 10.67 -13.29
N ASP A 387 2.72 9.72 -13.83
CA ASP A 387 3.57 8.78 -13.07
C ASP A 387 4.82 9.51 -12.50
N LYS A 388 4.59 10.68 -11.89
CA LYS A 388 5.64 11.49 -11.26
C LYS A 388 5.22 11.90 -9.86
N MET A 389 5.54 11.03 -8.90
CA MET A 389 6.18 11.43 -7.64
C MET A 389 7.38 10.53 -7.39
#